data_AF-A0A537AWP6-F1
#
_entry.id   AF-A0A537AWP6-F1
#
_cell.length_a   1.000
_cell.length_b   1.000
_cell.length_c   1.000
_cell.angle_alpha   90.00
_cell.angle_beta   90.00
_cell.angle_gamma   90.00
#
_symmetry.space_group_name_H-M   'P 1'
#
loop_
_entity.id
_entity.type
_entity.pdbx_description
1 polymer ?
#
loop_
_entity_poly.entity_id
_entity_poly.type
_entity_poly.pdbx_seq_one_letter_code
_entity_poly.pdbx_strand_id
1 'polypeptide(L)'
;MRFLVAWTTAGGKAITLALRALTIALLLAAALPCAAQSDTTPPTVAIVSPPSGATLCGTVPIVARASDDVGVVGVQFKHDGMDIGAEKTTAPYAVSANTTAVANGSYTLTAVARDAAGNATVSAPVTVTVANPTPASGSCKFIPSFLVYLGGGPALVADDAPKLAKFDGIEIDRFRFNEISPNVNAWAEIKSYNPNVQIFLYVTGPEDSNYHDGLPQVYLNDIARYDVSRGHPMGSLNGDHPELFLLGSAGNRIYYTPQSNVATNQYWYLMDFSAATYQAYWLTAVKADIVDQPWIADGVFADNCTATNVIDFGAYSAVPTKYPDNARWSGAMNSFAGAITAGLHGYGQKLWCNRGDTRFAGGSAAWGNLDASASPPDVLLEEGAFAVMWGVGDVQFYQESDWKRQVDTMAAIRNSSVAMISHTKLSEGQAGTDNWGQPVTFWQTLWYSLGSFLLAKNDQLRNSYFMFNGGSGYDKIWWYDEYDMIYLGGSVGPYAVTPIDTSSGPTNVYWREFEKGYVYVNPTPNNVASVTLPQACQATPNPCRQLTHDNLLSPPSDLPAVTAVTLSGHNAAIILKM
;
A
#
# COMPACT_ATOMS: atom_id res chain seq x y z
N MET A 1 -48.80 34.72 -12.83
CA MET A 1 -48.89 36.13 -12.41
C MET A 1 -48.88 37.00 -13.67
N ARG A 2 -49.98 37.72 -13.99
CA ARG A 2 -50.19 38.75 -15.06
C ARG A 2 -49.75 38.38 -16.52
N PHE A 3 -50.69 38.19 -17.47
CA PHE A 3 -51.10 39.10 -18.58
C PHE A 3 -50.07 39.30 -19.73
N LEU A 4 -50.36 39.42 -21.04
CA LEU A 4 -51.57 39.46 -21.91
C LEU A 4 -51.40 38.46 -23.10
N VAL A 5 -52.34 38.08 -24.00
CA VAL A 5 -53.75 38.42 -24.37
C VAL A 5 -53.99 39.45 -25.51
N ALA A 6 -54.00 39.01 -26.79
CA ALA A 6 -54.70 39.58 -27.97
C ALA A 6 -54.89 38.48 -29.05
N TRP A 7 -56.06 38.15 -29.66
CA TRP A 7 -57.12 38.90 -30.39
C TRP A 7 -56.70 39.25 -31.86
N THR A 8 -57.49 39.11 -32.94
CA THR A 8 -58.93 38.74 -33.10
C THR A 8 -59.30 38.13 -34.50
N THR A 9 -60.14 37.09 -34.48
CA THR A 9 -61.21 36.63 -35.41
C THR A 9 -61.58 37.34 -36.73
N ALA A 10 -61.80 36.55 -37.82
CA ALA A 10 -62.98 36.49 -38.72
C ALA A 10 -62.68 35.58 -39.96
N GLY A 11 -63.60 34.88 -40.64
CA GLY A 11 -65.03 34.61 -40.41
C GLY A 11 -65.84 34.48 -41.73
N GLY A 12 -66.22 33.26 -42.17
CA GLY A 12 -67.08 33.04 -43.35
C GLY A 12 -66.76 31.77 -44.16
N LYS A 13 -67.74 31.19 -44.88
CA LYS A 13 -67.62 29.89 -45.59
C LYS A 13 -67.54 30.02 -47.13
N ALA A 14 -66.57 29.30 -47.70
CA ALA A 14 -66.54 28.55 -48.99
C ALA A 14 -67.38 28.97 -50.22
N ILE A 15 -66.77 28.86 -51.44
CA ILE A 15 -67.25 28.01 -52.57
C ILE A 15 -66.30 28.03 -53.82
N THR A 16 -66.00 26.84 -54.35
CA THR A 16 -65.66 26.42 -55.75
C THR A 16 -64.64 27.18 -56.67
N LEU A 17 -63.45 26.57 -56.80
CA LEU A 17 -62.76 26.08 -58.03
C LEU A 17 -62.66 26.93 -59.34
N ALA A 18 -61.42 27.22 -59.78
CA ALA A 18 -61.02 27.39 -61.20
C ALA A 18 -59.50 27.12 -61.42
N LEU A 19 -59.06 26.80 -62.65
CA LEU A 19 -57.69 26.35 -62.98
C LEU A 19 -56.77 27.44 -63.55
N ARG A 20 -55.48 27.39 -63.20
CA ARG A 20 -54.28 27.24 -64.08
C ARG A 20 -52.99 27.38 -63.25
N ALA A 21 -52.23 26.32 -62.99
CA ALA A 21 -51.36 25.55 -63.89
C ALA A 21 -49.92 26.12 -63.99
N LEU A 22 -49.00 25.53 -63.22
CA LEU A 22 -47.57 25.47 -63.55
C LEU A 22 -47.00 24.12 -63.09
N THR A 23 -45.99 23.62 -63.80
CA THR A 23 -45.53 22.21 -63.77
C THR A 23 -44.44 21.93 -62.74
N ILE A 24 -44.47 20.73 -62.15
CA ILE A 24 -43.29 19.88 -61.88
C ILE A 24 -43.73 18.42 -62.11
N ALA A 25 -42.83 17.57 -62.60
CA ALA A 25 -43.15 16.20 -63.01
C ALA A 25 -43.28 15.23 -61.83
N LEU A 26 -44.17 14.23 -61.97
CA LEU A 26 -44.37 13.16 -60.99
C LEU A 26 -43.22 12.13 -61.06
N LEU A 27 -42.14 12.39 -60.33
CA LEU A 27 -41.13 11.36 -60.02
C LEU A 27 -41.60 10.57 -58.80
N LEU A 28 -42.18 9.40 -59.03
CA LEU A 28 -42.65 8.49 -57.99
C LEU A 28 -41.47 7.75 -57.34
N ALA A 29 -40.57 8.50 -56.70
CA ALA A 29 -39.51 7.94 -55.87
C ALA A 29 -40.16 7.23 -54.68
N ALA A 30 -40.00 5.90 -54.62
CA ALA A 30 -40.52 5.11 -53.52
C ALA A 30 -39.76 5.48 -52.24
N ALA A 31 -40.39 6.28 -51.39
CA ALA A 31 -40.04 6.36 -49.97
C ALA A 31 -40.40 5.02 -49.31
N LEU A 32 -39.58 4.00 -49.58
CA LEU A 32 -39.44 2.88 -48.65
C LEU A 32 -39.17 3.51 -47.29
N PRO A 33 -39.90 3.14 -46.21
CA PRO A 33 -39.37 3.40 -44.89
C PRO A 33 -37.99 2.76 -44.85
N CYS A 34 -36.99 3.48 -44.35
CA CYS A 34 -35.77 2.82 -43.92
C CYS A 34 -36.18 1.92 -42.76
N ALA A 35 -36.47 0.66 -43.06
CA ALA A 35 -36.55 -0.37 -42.06
C ALA A 35 -35.15 -0.42 -41.45
N ALA A 36 -34.98 0.23 -40.31
CA ALA A 36 -33.87 -0.05 -39.43
C ALA A 36 -33.90 -1.56 -39.24
N GLN A 37 -32.93 -2.25 -39.84
CA GLN A 37 -32.91 -3.70 -39.88
C GLN A 37 -32.88 -4.14 -38.43
N SER A 38 -33.97 -4.77 -37.98
CA SER A 38 -34.10 -5.18 -36.60
C SER A 38 -32.94 -6.12 -36.31
N ASP A 39 -32.07 -5.69 -35.40
CA ASP A 39 -30.92 -6.48 -35.03
C ASP A 39 -31.40 -7.74 -34.29
N THR A 40 -30.95 -8.88 -34.80
CA THR A 40 -31.30 -10.22 -34.33
C THR A 40 -30.06 -11.07 -34.10
N THR A 41 -28.86 -10.48 -34.15
CA THR A 41 -27.61 -11.16 -33.84
C THR A 41 -27.38 -11.04 -32.33
N PRO A 42 -27.33 -12.14 -31.55
CA PRO A 42 -27.00 -12.02 -30.14
C PRO A 42 -25.50 -11.76 -29.95
N PRO A 43 -25.11 -10.88 -29.01
CA PRO A 43 -23.71 -10.57 -28.77
C PRO A 43 -22.93 -11.81 -28.32
N THR A 44 -21.66 -11.89 -28.69
CA THR A 44 -20.73 -12.90 -28.15
C THR A 44 -20.13 -12.42 -26.83
N VAL A 45 -19.95 -13.30 -25.85
CA VAL A 45 -19.31 -12.96 -24.56
C VAL A 45 -18.57 -14.14 -23.93
N ALA A 46 -17.38 -13.87 -23.38
CA ALA A 46 -16.58 -14.82 -22.62
C ALA A 46 -15.86 -14.12 -21.46
N ILE A 47 -15.90 -14.72 -20.26
CA ILE A 47 -14.98 -14.38 -19.18
C ILE A 47 -13.56 -14.84 -19.59
N VAL A 48 -12.60 -13.92 -19.52
CA VAL A 48 -11.19 -14.15 -19.88
C VAL A 48 -10.24 -14.09 -18.68
N SER A 49 -10.70 -13.53 -17.56
CA SER A 49 -10.07 -13.63 -16.25
C SER A 49 -11.14 -13.64 -15.16
N PRO A 50 -11.02 -14.46 -14.09
CA PRO A 50 -10.01 -15.52 -13.91
C PRO A 50 -10.23 -16.71 -14.86
N PRO A 51 -9.23 -17.60 -15.04
CA PRO A 51 -9.41 -18.86 -15.77
C PRO A 51 -10.19 -19.90 -14.94
N SER A 52 -10.76 -20.90 -15.61
CA SER A 52 -11.47 -21.99 -14.92
C SER A 52 -10.50 -22.86 -14.11
N GLY A 53 -10.91 -23.25 -12.90
CA GLY A 53 -10.06 -23.89 -11.90
C GLY A 53 -9.26 -22.91 -11.02
N ALA A 54 -9.35 -21.59 -11.25
CA ALA A 54 -8.66 -20.61 -10.42
C ALA A 54 -9.15 -20.66 -8.96
N THR A 55 -8.19 -20.63 -8.03
CA THR A 55 -8.46 -20.28 -6.63
C THR A 55 -8.45 -18.76 -6.49
N LEU A 56 -9.53 -18.20 -5.96
CA LEU A 56 -9.77 -16.77 -5.76
C LEU A 56 -9.78 -16.45 -4.27
N CYS A 57 -9.36 -15.22 -3.94
CA CYS A 57 -9.18 -14.84 -2.56
C CYS A 57 -8.96 -13.32 -2.42
N GLY A 58 -9.53 -12.69 -1.39
CA GLY A 58 -9.49 -11.23 -1.28
C GLY A 58 -10.22 -10.52 -2.43
N THR A 59 -9.74 -9.35 -2.83
CA THR A 59 -10.17 -8.65 -4.05
C THR A 59 -9.62 -9.36 -5.29
N VAL A 60 -10.46 -9.64 -6.29
CA VAL A 60 -10.00 -10.20 -7.58
C VAL A 60 -10.69 -9.53 -8.79
N PRO A 61 -9.98 -9.25 -9.89
CA PRO A 61 -10.58 -8.75 -11.12
C PRO A 61 -11.25 -9.88 -11.91
N ILE A 62 -12.55 -9.73 -12.19
CA ILE A 62 -13.30 -10.55 -13.14
C ILE A 62 -13.50 -9.71 -14.40
N VAL A 63 -13.07 -10.25 -15.54
CA VAL A 63 -12.93 -9.52 -16.80
C VAL A 63 -13.48 -10.36 -17.93
N ALA A 64 -14.27 -9.73 -18.81
CA ALA A 64 -14.86 -10.37 -19.98
C ALA A 64 -14.53 -9.62 -21.27
N ARG A 65 -14.43 -10.36 -22.36
CA ARG A 65 -14.58 -9.83 -23.71
C ARG A 65 -16.03 -10.02 -24.15
N ALA A 66 -16.60 -9.00 -24.77
CA ALA A 66 -17.86 -9.10 -25.48
C ALA A 66 -17.75 -8.38 -26.84
N SER A 67 -18.42 -8.90 -27.86
CA SER A 67 -18.34 -8.41 -29.23
C SER A 67 -19.60 -8.75 -30.02
N ASP A 68 -20.00 -7.88 -30.93
CA ASP A 68 -21.30 -7.86 -31.58
C ASP A 68 -21.17 -7.26 -33.00
N ASP A 69 -22.12 -7.47 -33.91
CA ASP A 69 -22.07 -6.88 -35.26
C ASP A 69 -22.66 -5.47 -35.35
N VAL A 70 -23.42 -5.02 -34.35
CA VAL A 70 -23.91 -3.63 -34.21
C VAL A 70 -23.27 -2.93 -33.00
N GLY A 71 -23.33 -3.52 -31.80
CA GLY A 71 -22.65 -3.02 -30.61
C GLY A 71 -23.23 -3.50 -29.27
N VAL A 72 -22.34 -4.01 -28.40
CA VAL A 72 -22.66 -4.38 -27.00
C VAL A 72 -22.91 -3.13 -26.16
N VAL A 73 -24.13 -2.95 -25.65
CA VAL A 73 -24.50 -1.83 -24.75
C VAL A 73 -24.32 -2.16 -23.26
N GLY A 74 -23.88 -3.37 -22.94
CA GLY A 74 -23.25 -3.66 -21.65
C GLY A 74 -23.08 -5.13 -21.33
N VAL A 75 -22.28 -5.37 -20.28
CA VAL A 75 -21.94 -6.69 -19.74
C VAL A 75 -22.18 -6.71 -18.23
N GLN A 76 -23.06 -7.58 -17.77
CA GLN A 76 -23.31 -7.85 -16.36
C GLN A 76 -22.58 -9.11 -15.91
N PHE A 77 -21.75 -9.00 -14.88
CA PHE A 77 -21.03 -10.12 -14.27
C PHE A 77 -21.88 -10.82 -13.21
N LYS A 78 -21.75 -12.14 -13.08
CA LYS A 78 -22.52 -12.97 -12.15
C LYS A 78 -21.67 -14.05 -11.48
N HIS A 79 -22.01 -14.39 -10.23
CA HIS A 79 -21.61 -15.63 -9.55
C HIS A 79 -22.85 -16.43 -9.17
N ASP A 80 -22.93 -17.69 -9.60
CA ASP A 80 -24.07 -18.59 -9.40
C ASP A 80 -25.45 -17.96 -9.72
N GLY A 81 -25.47 -17.03 -10.68
CA GLY A 81 -26.64 -16.27 -11.12
C GLY A 81 -26.85 -14.90 -10.46
N MET A 82 -26.24 -14.64 -9.30
CA MET A 82 -26.30 -13.37 -8.57
C MET A 82 -25.32 -12.34 -9.16
N ASP A 83 -25.71 -11.07 -9.19
CA ASP A 83 -24.96 -10.00 -9.86
C ASP A 83 -23.73 -9.51 -9.08
N ILE A 84 -22.57 -9.49 -9.74
CA ILE A 84 -21.31 -8.98 -9.21
C ILE A 84 -21.21 -7.50 -9.59
N GLY A 85 -21.73 -6.63 -8.71
CA GLY A 85 -21.73 -5.19 -8.91
C GLY A 85 -22.59 -4.72 -10.09
N ALA A 86 -22.45 -3.44 -10.46
CA ALA A 86 -23.22 -2.83 -11.54
C ALA A 86 -22.68 -3.19 -12.93
N GLU A 87 -23.60 -3.31 -13.88
CA GLU A 87 -23.35 -3.57 -15.30
C GLU A 87 -22.33 -2.61 -15.91
N LYS A 88 -21.44 -3.14 -16.76
CA LYS A 88 -20.40 -2.37 -17.46
C LYS A 88 -20.88 -2.04 -18.86
N THR A 89 -21.25 -0.78 -19.10
CA THR A 89 -21.81 -0.30 -20.38
C THR A 89 -20.77 0.05 -21.43
N THR A 90 -19.48 0.16 -21.07
CA THR A 90 -18.36 0.41 -21.99
C THR A 90 -17.21 -0.56 -21.74
N ALA A 91 -16.49 -0.92 -22.79
CA ALA A 91 -15.25 -1.69 -22.68
C ALA A 91 -14.11 -0.80 -22.10
N PRO A 92 -13.10 -1.39 -21.41
CA PRO A 92 -12.96 -2.80 -21.06
C PRO A 92 -13.98 -3.25 -20.01
N TYR A 93 -14.63 -4.39 -20.23
CA TYR A 93 -15.62 -4.92 -19.30
C TYR A 93 -14.91 -5.64 -18.15
N ALA A 94 -14.71 -4.93 -17.03
CA ALA A 94 -14.09 -5.45 -15.83
C ALA A 94 -14.88 -5.06 -14.56
N VAL A 95 -14.95 -5.97 -13.60
CA VAL A 95 -15.42 -5.71 -12.24
C VAL A 95 -14.42 -6.23 -11.22
N SER A 96 -14.20 -5.46 -10.15
CA SER A 96 -13.43 -5.90 -8.99
C SER A 96 -14.38 -6.59 -8.01
N ALA A 97 -14.14 -7.87 -7.74
CA ALA A 97 -14.99 -8.71 -6.90
C ALA A 97 -14.29 -8.97 -5.56
N ASN A 98 -14.85 -8.46 -4.46
CA ASN A 98 -14.36 -8.80 -3.13
C ASN A 98 -14.90 -10.18 -2.70
N THR A 99 -14.03 -11.18 -2.68
CA THR A 99 -14.38 -12.54 -2.25
C THR A 99 -14.42 -12.72 -0.73
N THR A 100 -13.93 -11.77 0.09
CA THR A 100 -14.05 -11.90 1.57
C THR A 100 -15.50 -11.79 2.07
N ALA A 101 -16.39 -11.24 1.24
CA ALA A 101 -17.82 -11.13 1.52
C ALA A 101 -18.61 -12.41 1.19
N VAL A 102 -17.98 -13.46 0.65
CA VAL A 102 -18.61 -14.76 0.37
C VAL A 102 -17.90 -15.90 1.09
N ALA A 103 -18.62 -17.01 1.28
CA ALA A 103 -18.08 -18.20 1.93
C ALA A 103 -16.97 -18.88 1.10
N ASN A 104 -16.15 -19.71 1.73
CA ASN A 104 -15.23 -20.57 1.00
C ASN A 104 -15.98 -21.72 0.33
N GLY A 105 -15.66 -21.99 -0.94
CA GLY A 105 -16.36 -22.99 -1.74
C GLY A 105 -16.11 -22.84 -3.23
N SER A 106 -16.74 -23.72 -4.02
CA SER A 106 -16.74 -23.60 -5.49
C SER A 106 -17.87 -22.68 -5.92
N TYR A 107 -17.57 -21.75 -6.81
CA TYR A 107 -18.50 -20.78 -7.41
C TYR A 107 -18.44 -20.88 -8.94
N THR A 108 -19.54 -20.53 -9.61
CA THR A 108 -19.63 -20.48 -11.08
C THR A 108 -19.76 -19.04 -11.55
N LEU A 109 -18.73 -18.53 -12.21
CA LEU A 109 -18.77 -17.19 -12.82
C LEU A 109 -19.39 -17.26 -14.21
N THR A 110 -20.27 -16.32 -14.52
CA THR A 110 -20.79 -16.06 -15.88
C THR A 110 -20.87 -14.56 -16.15
N ALA A 111 -20.84 -14.18 -17.43
CA ALA A 111 -21.10 -12.83 -17.87
C ALA A 111 -22.29 -12.84 -18.84
N VAL A 112 -23.17 -11.84 -18.75
CA VAL A 112 -24.31 -11.65 -19.66
C VAL A 112 -24.06 -10.38 -20.45
N ALA A 113 -23.91 -10.49 -21.77
CA ALA A 113 -23.83 -9.35 -22.67
C ALA A 113 -25.18 -9.10 -23.36
N ARG A 114 -25.49 -7.84 -23.65
CA ARG A 114 -26.69 -7.44 -24.41
C ARG A 114 -26.41 -6.31 -25.39
N ASP A 115 -27.21 -6.24 -26.45
CA ASP A 115 -27.18 -5.19 -27.47
C ASP A 115 -28.29 -4.13 -27.28
N ALA A 116 -28.42 -3.20 -28.24
CA ALA A 116 -29.41 -2.13 -28.22
C ALA A 116 -30.84 -2.54 -28.65
N ALA A 117 -30.99 -3.67 -29.34
CA ALA A 117 -32.29 -4.23 -29.77
C ALA A 117 -32.93 -5.16 -28.72
N GLY A 118 -32.13 -5.66 -27.78
CA GLY A 118 -32.54 -6.50 -26.67
C GLY A 118 -32.17 -7.97 -26.80
N ASN A 119 -31.34 -8.38 -27.76
CA ASN A 119 -30.77 -9.74 -27.72
C ASN A 119 -29.69 -9.80 -26.63
N ALA A 120 -29.49 -10.99 -26.08
CA ALA A 120 -28.55 -11.20 -24.98
C ALA A 120 -28.00 -12.63 -24.97
N THR A 121 -26.75 -12.76 -24.51
CA THR A 121 -26.03 -14.03 -24.43
C THR A 121 -25.38 -14.19 -23.06
N VAL A 122 -25.47 -15.39 -22.51
CA VAL A 122 -24.72 -15.80 -21.31
C VAL A 122 -23.42 -16.48 -21.75
N SER A 123 -22.30 -16.13 -21.13
CA SER A 123 -21.00 -16.75 -21.40
C SER A 123 -20.99 -18.24 -21.04
N ALA A 124 -19.99 -18.97 -21.57
CA ALA A 124 -19.60 -20.23 -20.96
C ALA A 124 -19.28 -20.03 -19.45
N PRO A 125 -19.58 -21.02 -18.59
CA PRO A 125 -19.31 -20.94 -17.16
C PRO A 125 -17.81 -21.10 -16.86
N VAL A 126 -17.31 -20.29 -15.94
CA VAL A 126 -15.95 -20.39 -15.38
C VAL A 126 -16.06 -20.83 -13.93
N THR A 127 -15.66 -22.06 -13.63
CA THR A 127 -15.67 -22.59 -12.25
C THR A 127 -14.45 -22.10 -11.50
N VAL A 128 -14.64 -21.60 -10.28
CA VAL A 128 -13.58 -21.04 -9.43
C VAL A 128 -13.76 -21.49 -7.98
N THR A 129 -12.69 -21.47 -7.19
CA THR A 129 -12.75 -21.81 -5.75
C THR A 129 -12.41 -20.59 -4.92
N VAL A 130 -13.35 -20.07 -4.11
CA VAL A 130 -13.03 -19.06 -3.10
C VAL A 130 -12.41 -19.74 -1.88
N ALA A 131 -11.25 -19.25 -1.44
CA ALA A 131 -10.47 -19.86 -0.36
C ALA A 131 -9.88 -18.83 0.62
N ASN A 132 -10.71 -17.92 1.14
CA ASN A 132 -10.31 -16.93 2.14
C ASN A 132 -9.63 -17.61 3.35
N PRO A 133 -8.51 -17.10 3.86
CA PRO A 133 -7.86 -17.70 5.01
C PRO A 133 -8.72 -17.44 6.25
N THR A 134 -8.70 -18.36 7.22
CA THR A 134 -9.20 -18.01 8.56
C THR A 134 -8.31 -16.92 9.19
N PRO A 135 -8.79 -16.19 10.21
CA PRO A 135 -7.96 -15.25 10.97
C PRO A 135 -6.60 -15.81 11.43
N ALA A 136 -6.54 -17.10 11.74
CA ALA A 136 -5.31 -17.80 12.14
C ALA A 136 -4.43 -18.29 10.96
N SER A 137 -4.77 -17.98 9.71
CA SER A 137 -4.12 -18.49 8.48
C SER A 137 -3.54 -17.39 7.57
N GLY A 138 -3.53 -16.13 8.03
CA GLY A 138 -2.92 -14.99 7.36
C GLY A 138 -3.83 -14.25 6.38
N SER A 139 -3.24 -13.40 5.53
CA SER A 139 -3.94 -12.62 4.51
C SER A 139 -3.78 -13.23 3.12
N CYS A 140 -4.83 -13.20 2.30
CA CYS A 140 -4.79 -13.72 0.93
C CYS A 140 -4.25 -12.76 -0.11
N LYS A 141 -4.06 -11.51 0.29
CA LYS A 141 -3.46 -10.43 -0.48
C LYS A 141 -2.02 -10.81 -0.83
N PHE A 142 -1.66 -10.76 -2.12
CA PHE A 142 -0.31 -11.11 -2.54
C PHE A 142 0.73 -10.08 -2.05
N ILE A 143 0.34 -8.81 -1.98
CA ILE A 143 1.12 -7.73 -1.38
C ILE A 143 0.43 -7.32 -0.08
N PRO A 144 0.75 -7.91 1.09
CA PRO A 144 0.29 -7.36 2.36
C PRO A 144 0.73 -5.91 2.44
N SER A 145 -0.17 -5.02 2.83
CA SER A 145 0.10 -3.58 2.88
C SER A 145 -0.39 -2.97 4.18
N PHE A 146 0.25 -1.87 4.54
CA PHE A 146 -0.04 -1.15 5.78
C PHE A 146 -0.16 0.35 5.51
N LEU A 147 -0.66 1.06 6.52
CA LEU A 147 -0.78 2.51 6.50
C LEU A 147 -0.11 3.09 7.75
N VAL A 148 0.73 4.09 7.56
CA VAL A 148 1.15 5.05 8.59
C VAL A 148 0.23 6.26 8.49
N TYR A 149 -0.53 6.55 9.55
CA TYR A 149 -1.51 7.64 9.58
C TYR A 149 -1.32 8.57 10.79
N LEU A 150 -0.47 9.59 10.61
CA LEU A 150 0.02 10.46 11.67
C LEU A 150 -0.12 11.95 11.33
N GLY A 151 -0.01 12.81 12.34
CA GLY A 151 0.37 14.21 12.14
C GLY A 151 -0.76 15.16 11.74
N GLY A 152 -2.01 14.81 12.03
CA GLY A 152 -3.13 15.77 11.97
C GLY A 152 -3.81 15.92 10.60
N GLY A 153 -3.76 14.91 9.72
CA GLY A 153 -4.66 14.80 8.57
C GLY A 153 -6.15 14.81 8.94
N PRO A 154 -7.09 14.89 7.97
CA PRO A 154 -8.52 15.04 8.22
C PRO A 154 -9.08 14.08 9.30
N ALA A 155 -10.03 14.53 10.10
CA ALA A 155 -10.69 13.69 11.09
C ALA A 155 -11.45 12.55 10.39
N LEU A 156 -11.23 11.30 10.83
CA LEU A 156 -11.77 10.10 10.20
C LEU A 156 -13.30 10.06 10.35
N VAL A 157 -13.99 9.67 9.28
CA VAL A 157 -15.46 9.51 9.26
C VAL A 157 -15.87 8.04 9.08
N ALA A 158 -17.15 7.73 9.25
CA ALA A 158 -17.71 6.39 9.05
C ALA A 158 -17.26 5.73 7.73
N ASP A 159 -17.27 6.49 6.63
CA ASP A 159 -16.86 6.03 5.30
C ASP A 159 -15.37 5.66 5.19
N ASP A 160 -14.52 6.01 6.17
CA ASP A 160 -13.11 5.64 6.19
C ASP A 160 -12.86 4.26 6.81
N ALA A 161 -13.74 3.76 7.68
CA ALA A 161 -13.62 2.44 8.28
C ALA A 161 -13.43 1.30 7.25
N PRO A 162 -14.25 1.18 6.17
CA PRO A 162 -14.03 0.17 5.14
C PRO A 162 -12.79 0.42 4.25
N LYS A 163 -12.25 1.66 4.21
CA LYS A 163 -11.00 1.97 3.50
C LYS A 163 -9.80 1.50 4.31
N LEU A 164 -9.79 1.82 5.60
CA LEU A 164 -8.79 1.38 6.58
C LEU A 164 -8.78 -0.14 6.73
N ALA A 165 -9.94 -0.79 6.65
CA ALA A 165 -10.05 -2.24 6.69
C ALA A 165 -9.38 -2.98 5.51
N LYS A 166 -8.97 -2.29 4.44
CA LYS A 166 -8.21 -2.89 3.32
C LYS A 166 -6.74 -3.18 3.67
N PHE A 167 -6.19 -2.53 4.69
CA PHE A 167 -4.81 -2.78 5.14
C PHE A 167 -4.75 -4.01 6.05
N ASP A 168 -3.57 -4.62 6.13
CA ASP A 168 -3.28 -5.74 7.02
C ASP A 168 -2.72 -5.23 8.38
N GLY A 169 -2.06 -4.06 8.36
CA GLY A 169 -1.62 -3.31 9.53
C GLY A 169 -1.90 -1.81 9.39
N ILE A 170 -2.13 -1.13 10.52
CA ILE A 170 -2.31 0.32 10.60
C ILE A 170 -1.50 0.83 11.79
N GLU A 171 -0.61 1.79 11.55
CA GLU A 171 0.03 2.62 12.56
C GLU A 171 -0.71 3.96 12.62
N ILE A 172 -1.09 4.42 13.82
CA ILE A 172 -1.96 5.58 13.97
C ILE A 172 -1.80 6.33 15.29
N ASP A 173 -2.02 7.65 15.25
CA ASP A 173 -2.09 8.52 16.44
C ASP A 173 -3.20 8.07 17.42
N ARG A 174 -2.91 8.08 18.72
CA ARG A 174 -3.84 7.61 19.78
C ARG A 174 -5.19 8.34 19.78
N PHE A 175 -5.22 9.64 19.47
CA PHE A 175 -6.44 10.47 19.52
C PHE A 175 -7.52 10.04 18.53
N ARG A 176 -7.13 9.32 17.46
CA ARG A 176 -8.01 8.85 16.40
C ARG A 176 -9.04 7.82 16.86
N PHE A 177 -8.89 7.22 18.04
CA PHE A 177 -9.84 6.22 18.57
C PHE A 177 -11.28 6.75 18.73
N ASN A 178 -11.42 8.07 18.97
CA ASN A 178 -12.71 8.77 19.10
C ASN A 178 -13.31 9.26 17.77
N GLU A 179 -12.57 9.10 16.67
CA GLU A 179 -13.04 9.46 15.33
C GLU A 179 -13.87 8.29 14.75
N ILE A 180 -14.38 8.41 13.52
CA ILE A 180 -15.31 7.47 12.88
C ILE A 180 -16.71 7.43 13.53
N SER A 181 -16.85 7.25 14.86
CA SER A 181 -18.15 7.18 15.56
C SER A 181 -18.12 7.63 17.03
N PRO A 182 -19.04 8.49 17.50
CA PRO A 182 -19.10 8.91 18.90
C PRO A 182 -19.64 7.84 19.87
N ASN A 183 -20.10 6.69 19.36
CA ASN A 183 -20.67 5.59 20.16
C ASN A 183 -19.92 4.25 20.00
N VAL A 184 -18.93 4.19 19.11
CA VAL A 184 -18.11 2.99 18.83
C VAL A 184 -16.67 3.44 18.62
N ASN A 185 -15.73 2.91 19.40
CA ASN A 185 -14.29 3.14 19.18
C ASN A 185 -13.93 2.80 17.72
N ALA A 186 -13.23 3.71 17.03
CA ALA A 186 -12.74 3.54 15.66
C ALA A 186 -12.14 2.15 15.40
N TRP A 187 -11.37 1.60 16.36
CA TRP A 187 -10.72 0.29 16.22
C TRP A 187 -11.73 -0.85 16.04
N ALA A 188 -12.87 -0.79 16.74
CA ALA A 188 -13.94 -1.78 16.65
C ALA A 188 -14.74 -1.65 15.35
N GLU A 189 -14.95 -0.42 14.88
CA GLU A 189 -15.65 -0.16 13.61
C GLU A 189 -14.81 -0.68 12.42
N ILE A 190 -13.52 -0.36 12.35
CA ILE A 190 -12.60 -0.87 11.32
C ILE A 190 -12.52 -2.41 11.38
N LYS A 191 -12.39 -2.99 12.58
CA LYS A 191 -12.36 -4.45 12.77
C LYS A 191 -13.70 -5.14 12.46
N SER A 192 -14.81 -4.42 12.35
CA SER A 192 -16.09 -5.00 11.90
C SER A 192 -16.07 -5.37 10.40
N TYR A 193 -15.32 -4.62 9.59
CA TYR A 193 -15.10 -4.88 8.16
C TYR A 193 -13.95 -5.88 7.93
N ASN A 194 -12.90 -5.83 8.75
CA ASN A 194 -11.77 -6.76 8.69
C ASN A 194 -11.26 -7.09 10.11
N PRO A 195 -11.68 -8.20 10.73
CA PRO A 195 -11.24 -8.54 12.09
C PRO A 195 -9.75 -8.89 12.21
N ASN A 196 -9.05 -9.06 11.07
CA ASN A 196 -7.65 -9.46 11.01
C ASN A 196 -6.69 -8.25 10.91
N VAL A 197 -7.20 -7.04 10.64
CA VAL A 197 -6.36 -5.83 10.59
C VAL A 197 -5.75 -5.58 11.96
N GLN A 198 -4.44 -5.32 11.98
CA GLN A 198 -3.70 -5.07 13.22
C GLN A 198 -3.49 -3.57 13.39
N ILE A 199 -3.98 -3.00 14.49
CA ILE A 199 -3.89 -1.58 14.80
C ILE A 199 -2.81 -1.38 15.86
N PHE A 200 -1.84 -0.50 15.57
CA PHE A 200 -0.72 -0.16 16.42
C PHE A 200 -0.75 1.33 16.73
N LEU A 201 -0.58 1.70 18.00
CA LEU A 201 -0.63 3.10 18.41
C LEU A 201 0.77 3.68 18.56
N TYR A 202 0.98 4.90 18.07
CA TYR A 202 2.28 5.58 18.11
C TYR A 202 2.75 5.88 19.54
N VAL A 203 3.99 5.48 19.85
CA VAL A 203 4.76 5.85 21.04
C VAL A 203 6.22 6.10 20.65
N THR A 204 6.81 7.20 21.10
CA THR A 204 8.26 7.41 21.06
C THR A 204 9.01 6.32 21.84
N GLY A 205 9.97 5.64 21.20
CA GLY A 205 10.74 4.55 21.83
C GLY A 205 11.76 5.05 22.87
N PRO A 206 12.98 5.47 22.47
CA PRO A 206 14.07 5.76 23.40
C PRO A 206 14.15 7.23 23.88
N GLU A 207 13.12 8.05 23.66
CA GLU A 207 13.13 9.49 23.94
C GLU A 207 11.87 9.93 24.70
N ASP A 208 11.96 11.03 25.44
CA ASP A 208 10.80 11.66 26.09
C ASP A 208 10.94 13.19 26.10
N SER A 209 9.82 13.91 26.08
CA SER A 209 9.80 15.37 26.01
C SER A 209 9.52 16.04 27.35
N ASN A 210 10.16 17.18 27.61
CA ASN A 210 9.94 17.92 28.86
C ASN A 210 8.75 18.90 28.83
N TYR A 211 7.87 18.81 27.83
CA TYR A 211 6.81 19.79 27.60
C TYR A 211 5.45 19.20 27.21
N HIS A 212 5.30 17.88 27.16
CA HIS A 212 4.01 17.21 26.92
C HIS A 212 3.27 16.78 28.21
N ASP A 213 3.83 16.96 29.42
CA ASP A 213 3.19 16.65 30.71
C ASP A 213 1.75 17.18 30.85
N GLY A 214 1.48 18.36 30.28
CA GLY A 214 0.15 19.00 30.30
C GLY A 214 -0.86 18.46 29.28
N LEU A 215 -0.46 17.59 28.34
CA LEU A 215 -1.36 17.05 27.32
C LEU A 215 -2.27 15.96 27.91
N PRO A 216 -3.57 15.92 27.55
CA PRO A 216 -4.42 14.78 27.86
C PRO A 216 -3.84 13.50 27.25
N GLN A 217 -3.99 12.38 27.95
CA GLN A 217 -3.28 11.12 27.66
C GLN A 217 -3.47 10.58 26.23
N VAL A 218 -4.62 10.89 25.61
CA VAL A 218 -4.94 10.49 24.23
C VAL A 218 -4.20 11.31 23.17
N TYR A 219 -3.63 12.46 23.54
CA TYR A 219 -2.80 13.32 22.67
C TYR A 219 -1.31 13.22 23.00
N LEU A 220 -0.91 12.32 23.92
CA LEU A 220 0.49 11.96 24.07
C LEU A 220 0.91 11.10 22.87
N ASN A 221 2.09 11.39 22.32
CA ASN A 221 2.81 10.52 21.40
C ASN A 221 4.11 9.97 22.01
N ASP A 222 4.51 10.43 23.19
CA ASP A 222 5.61 9.93 24.03
C ASP A 222 5.06 9.28 25.33
N ILE A 223 5.84 9.27 26.41
CA ILE A 223 5.45 8.79 27.75
C ILE A 223 5.24 9.94 28.75
N ALA A 224 5.18 11.19 28.28
CA ALA A 224 5.60 12.39 29.02
C ALA A 224 5.10 12.51 30.46
N ARG A 225 6.07 12.36 31.38
CA ARG A 225 5.95 12.48 32.84
C ARG A 225 7.20 13.17 33.38
N TYR A 226 7.66 14.19 32.68
CA TYR A 226 8.96 14.80 32.92
C TYR A 226 9.05 15.39 34.33
N ASP A 227 8.13 16.29 34.71
CA ASP A 227 8.05 16.84 36.07
C ASP A 227 6.81 16.32 36.84
N VAL A 228 5.83 15.70 36.16
CA VAL A 228 4.54 15.28 36.74
C VAL A 228 4.32 13.75 36.72
N SER A 229 4.10 13.14 37.89
CA SER A 229 3.49 11.80 37.96
C SER A 229 2.02 11.85 37.52
N ARG A 230 1.70 11.16 36.43
CA ARG A 230 0.34 11.11 35.85
C ARG A 230 -0.58 10.08 36.53
N GLY A 231 -0.51 9.99 37.86
CA GLY A 231 -1.27 9.00 38.65
C GLY A 231 -0.59 7.63 38.77
N HIS A 232 0.67 7.53 38.36
CA HIS A 232 1.43 6.27 38.27
C HIS A 232 2.47 6.17 39.40
N PRO A 233 2.77 4.96 39.93
CA PRO A 233 3.62 4.80 41.12
C PRO A 233 5.11 5.11 40.92
N MET A 234 5.52 5.60 39.74
CA MET A 234 6.91 5.81 39.33
C MET A 234 7.37 7.27 39.40
N GLY A 235 6.62 8.15 40.06
CA GLY A 235 7.03 9.56 40.17
C GLY A 235 7.14 10.28 38.81
N SER A 236 8.04 11.26 38.73
CA SER A 236 8.40 11.98 37.49
C SER A 236 9.84 11.71 37.06
N LEU A 237 10.10 11.75 35.74
CA LEU A 237 11.40 11.40 35.18
C LEU A 237 12.53 12.35 35.62
N ASN A 238 12.26 13.65 35.69
CA ASN A 238 13.24 14.66 36.07
C ASN A 238 13.48 14.72 37.59
N GLY A 239 12.43 14.48 38.39
CA GLY A 239 12.48 14.58 39.85
C GLY A 239 12.93 13.29 40.53
N ASP A 240 12.25 12.18 40.23
CA ASP A 240 12.45 10.89 40.91
C ASP A 240 13.44 9.97 40.16
N HIS A 241 13.62 10.18 38.84
CA HIS A 241 14.41 9.30 37.96
C HIS A 241 15.49 9.98 37.08
N PRO A 242 16.29 10.94 37.62
CA PRO A 242 17.29 11.66 36.83
C PRO A 242 18.43 10.78 36.27
N GLU A 243 18.55 9.53 36.72
CA GLU A 243 19.49 8.51 36.20
C GLU A 243 19.09 7.91 34.86
N LEU A 244 17.84 8.10 34.39
CA LEU A 244 17.34 7.48 33.14
C LEU A 244 17.69 8.25 31.86
N PHE A 245 18.47 9.33 31.95
CA PHE A 245 18.87 10.17 30.81
C PHE A 245 20.30 9.83 30.33
N LEU A 246 20.51 9.76 29.00
CA LEU A 246 21.87 9.61 28.47
C LEU A 246 22.67 10.90 28.58
N LEU A 247 23.94 10.76 28.97
CA LEU A 247 24.85 11.88 29.19
C LEU A 247 25.99 11.91 28.15
N GLY A 248 26.24 13.10 27.62
CA GLY A 248 27.44 13.40 26.83
C GLY A 248 28.70 13.44 27.70
N SER A 249 29.87 13.56 27.09
CA SER A 249 31.17 13.57 27.79
C SER A 249 31.33 14.73 28.79
N ALA A 250 30.55 15.79 28.66
CA ALA A 250 30.48 16.91 29.60
C ALA A 250 29.50 16.70 30.78
N GLY A 251 28.83 15.54 30.88
CA GLY A 251 27.83 15.25 31.91
C GLY A 251 26.44 15.84 31.65
N ASN A 252 26.25 16.58 30.56
CA ASN A 252 24.95 17.13 30.15
C ASN A 252 24.03 16.05 29.56
N ARG A 253 22.72 16.14 29.84
CA ARG A 253 21.69 15.33 29.18
C ARG A 253 21.70 15.56 27.67
N ILE A 254 21.61 14.47 26.90
CA ILE A 254 21.55 14.50 25.44
C ILE A 254 20.11 14.74 24.98
N TYR A 255 19.94 15.52 23.91
CA TYR A 255 18.64 15.84 23.33
C TYR A 255 18.71 15.90 21.80
N TYR A 256 17.59 15.60 21.15
CA TYR A 256 17.42 15.66 19.70
C TYR A 256 17.22 17.12 19.26
N THR A 257 18.09 17.66 18.41
CA THR A 257 18.18 19.11 18.17
C THR A 257 17.06 19.70 17.30
N PRO A 258 16.45 19.01 16.30
CA PRO A 258 15.39 19.62 15.48
C PRO A 258 14.06 19.77 16.23
N GLN A 259 13.80 18.91 17.23
CA GLN A 259 12.60 18.92 18.09
C GLN A 259 12.79 19.77 19.37
N SER A 260 14.03 20.14 19.71
CA SER A 260 14.34 20.89 20.93
C SER A 260 14.52 22.39 20.67
N ASN A 261 13.93 23.22 21.51
CA ASN A 261 14.14 24.66 21.54
C ASN A 261 14.74 25.10 22.89
N VAL A 262 16.07 25.25 22.87
CA VAL A 262 16.88 25.70 24.01
C VAL A 262 16.41 27.05 24.58
N ALA A 263 15.90 27.96 23.72
CA ALA A 263 15.47 29.30 24.14
C ALA A 263 14.13 29.32 24.88
N THR A 264 13.29 28.29 24.72
CA THR A 264 12.03 28.10 25.45
C THR A 264 12.10 27.01 26.52
N ASN A 265 13.30 26.47 26.78
CA ASN A 265 13.53 25.34 27.68
C ASN A 265 12.73 24.08 27.28
N GLN A 266 12.54 23.86 25.98
CA GLN A 266 11.86 22.68 25.43
C GLN A 266 12.88 21.71 24.86
N TYR A 267 12.83 20.45 25.27
CA TYR A 267 13.79 19.41 24.91
C TYR A 267 13.08 18.08 24.64
N TRP A 268 13.51 17.39 23.59
CA TRP A 268 13.34 15.95 23.40
C TRP A 268 14.60 15.25 23.90
N TYR A 269 14.54 14.70 25.11
CA TYR A 269 15.69 14.08 25.73
C TYR A 269 15.85 12.63 25.28
N LEU A 270 17.11 12.22 25.09
CA LEU A 270 17.46 10.85 24.79
C LEU A 270 17.69 10.05 26.09
N MET A 271 16.97 8.96 26.24
CA MET A 271 16.91 8.17 27.47
C MET A 271 17.87 6.98 27.42
N ASP A 272 18.20 6.40 28.58
CA ASP A 272 19.11 5.25 28.66
C ASP A 272 18.39 3.93 28.35
N PHE A 273 18.05 3.74 27.08
CA PHE A 273 17.17 2.67 26.61
C PHE A 273 17.62 1.21 26.89
N SER A 274 18.91 0.95 27.18
CA SER A 274 19.34 -0.39 27.65
C SER A 274 19.32 -0.57 29.17
N ALA A 275 19.02 0.48 29.94
CA ALA A 275 18.83 0.35 31.38
C ALA A 275 17.50 -0.36 31.67
N ALA A 276 17.57 -1.48 32.41
CA ALA A 276 16.38 -2.23 32.81
C ALA A 276 15.37 -1.38 33.62
N THR A 277 15.85 -0.34 34.32
CA THR A 277 15.00 0.66 34.99
C THR A 277 14.20 1.51 34.00
N TYR A 278 14.80 2.00 32.91
CA TYR A 278 14.07 2.72 31.87
C TYR A 278 13.13 1.80 31.09
N GLN A 279 13.56 0.57 30.77
CA GLN A 279 12.70 -0.42 30.10
C GLN A 279 11.45 -0.73 30.95
N ALA A 280 11.62 -0.91 32.27
CA ALA A 280 10.50 -1.10 33.20
C ALA A 280 9.63 0.17 33.34
N TYR A 281 10.24 1.36 33.33
CA TYR A 281 9.51 2.64 33.34
C TYR A 281 8.64 2.79 32.09
N TRP A 282 9.24 2.63 30.90
CA TRP A 282 8.54 2.73 29.61
C TRP A 282 7.42 1.68 29.50
N LEU A 283 7.69 0.43 29.86
CA LEU A 283 6.66 -0.63 29.87
C LEU A 283 5.49 -0.32 30.79
N THR A 284 5.78 0.15 32.01
CA THR A 284 4.73 0.52 32.98
C THR A 284 3.97 1.77 32.52
N ALA A 285 4.67 2.70 31.85
CA ALA A 285 4.06 3.90 31.29
C ALA A 285 3.09 3.56 30.16
N VAL A 286 3.55 2.79 29.17
CA VAL A 286 2.75 2.34 28.02
C VAL A 286 1.64 1.39 28.45
N LYS A 287 1.87 0.50 29.42
CA LYS A 287 0.80 -0.34 30.00
C LYS A 287 -0.36 0.53 30.48
N ALA A 288 -0.07 1.56 31.28
CA ALA A 288 -1.12 2.38 31.87
C ALA A 288 -1.72 3.39 30.88
N ASP A 289 -0.92 3.97 29.98
CA ASP A 289 -1.38 5.01 29.04
C ASP A 289 -2.03 4.46 27.76
N ILE A 290 -1.83 3.18 27.43
CA ILE A 290 -2.40 2.50 26.26
C ILE A 290 -3.11 1.20 26.62
N VAL A 291 -2.44 0.26 27.30
CA VAL A 291 -2.94 -1.13 27.39
C VAL A 291 -4.11 -1.29 28.37
N ASP A 292 -4.11 -0.51 29.45
CA ASP A 292 -5.19 -0.45 30.44
C ASP A 292 -6.34 0.49 30.05
N GLN A 293 -6.36 0.97 28.80
CA GLN A 293 -7.35 1.93 28.29
C GLN A 293 -8.51 1.25 27.54
N PRO A 294 -9.69 1.89 27.45
CA PRO A 294 -10.82 1.35 26.69
C PRO A 294 -10.55 1.28 25.17
N TRP A 295 -9.51 1.93 24.66
CA TRP A 295 -9.11 1.89 23.25
C TRP A 295 -8.11 0.77 22.93
N ILE A 296 -8.48 -0.47 23.28
CA ILE A 296 -7.64 -1.66 23.07
C ILE A 296 -7.29 -1.81 21.58
N ALA A 297 -6.01 -1.61 21.28
CA ALA A 297 -5.37 -1.87 20.00
C ALA A 297 -4.68 -3.25 20.01
N ASP A 298 -4.07 -3.68 18.91
CA ASP A 298 -3.33 -4.95 18.83
C ASP A 298 -1.88 -4.84 19.35
N GLY A 299 -1.34 -3.62 19.39
CA GLY A 299 0.00 -3.36 19.89
C GLY A 299 0.40 -1.89 19.88
N VAL A 300 1.70 -1.69 20.07
CA VAL A 300 2.35 -0.39 20.11
C VAL A 300 3.37 -0.27 19.00
N PHE A 301 3.35 0.85 18.30
CA PHE A 301 4.42 1.27 17.42
C PHE A 301 5.43 2.08 18.24
N ALA A 302 6.65 1.55 18.37
CA ALA A 302 7.76 2.23 19.02
C ALA A 302 8.66 2.88 17.96
N ASP A 303 8.57 4.20 17.85
CA ASP A 303 9.40 4.99 16.94
C ASP A 303 10.84 5.13 17.46
N ASN A 304 11.77 5.53 16.59
CA ASN A 304 13.19 5.73 16.90
C ASN A 304 13.90 4.49 17.54
N CYS A 305 13.42 3.26 17.29
CA CYS A 305 14.10 2.01 17.66
C CYS A 305 15.31 1.70 16.75
N THR A 306 16.03 2.75 16.33
CA THR A 306 16.89 2.81 15.15
C THR A 306 18.23 2.09 15.32
N ALA A 307 18.67 1.43 14.25
CA ALA A 307 19.89 0.62 14.29
C ALA A 307 21.18 1.46 14.22
N THR A 308 21.15 2.63 13.58
CA THR A 308 22.13 3.72 13.75
C THR A 308 21.39 5.03 14.06
N ASN A 309 22.00 5.94 14.80
CA ASN A 309 21.35 7.23 15.12
C ASN A 309 22.37 8.36 15.36
N VAL A 310 22.57 8.74 16.63
CA VAL A 310 23.27 9.94 17.13
C VAL A 310 24.72 10.13 16.62
N ILE A 311 25.32 9.08 16.10
CA ILE A 311 26.71 9.02 15.62
C ILE A 311 26.80 9.46 14.16
N ASP A 312 25.83 9.06 13.32
CA ASP A 312 25.90 9.22 11.86
C ASP A 312 25.04 10.37 11.33
N PHE A 313 23.87 10.64 11.94
CA PHE A 313 22.96 11.69 11.48
C PHE A 313 23.24 13.08 12.07
N GLY A 314 24.14 13.20 13.06
CA GLY A 314 24.61 14.48 13.61
C GLY A 314 23.56 15.36 14.30
N ALA A 315 22.33 14.90 14.44
CA ALA A 315 21.17 15.68 14.87
C ALA A 315 20.92 15.69 16.40
N TYR A 316 21.89 15.28 17.21
CA TYR A 316 21.80 15.24 18.68
C TYR A 316 22.88 16.11 19.32
N SER A 317 22.60 16.65 20.51
CA SER A 317 23.48 17.62 21.17
C SER A 317 24.83 17.07 21.63
N ALA A 318 24.97 15.74 21.77
CA ALA A 318 26.26 15.04 21.89
C ALA A 318 26.11 13.54 21.59
N VAL A 319 27.23 12.85 21.36
CA VAL A 319 27.30 11.37 21.34
C VAL A 319 27.27 10.85 22.79
N PRO A 320 26.47 9.82 23.13
CA PRO A 320 26.43 9.22 24.46
C PRO A 320 27.75 8.58 24.88
N THR A 321 28.23 8.92 26.08
CA THR A 321 29.45 8.30 26.65
C THR A 321 29.30 6.79 26.85
N LYS A 322 28.06 6.30 27.02
CA LYS A 322 27.71 4.87 27.15
C LYS A 322 27.74 4.14 25.79
N TYR A 323 27.37 4.82 24.70
CA TYR A 323 27.25 4.27 23.34
C TYR A 323 28.08 5.09 22.32
N PRO A 324 29.42 5.12 22.45
CA PRO A 324 30.31 5.90 21.56
C PRO A 324 30.47 5.34 20.14
N ASP A 325 29.89 4.17 19.82
CA ASP A 325 30.00 3.52 18.51
C ASP A 325 28.70 2.77 18.13
N ASN A 326 28.48 2.57 16.83
CA ASN A 326 27.26 1.96 16.30
C ASN A 326 27.04 0.50 16.72
N ALA A 327 28.10 -0.24 17.10
CA ALA A 327 27.96 -1.61 17.58
C ALA A 327 27.40 -1.63 19.01
N ARG A 328 27.83 -0.69 19.86
CA ARG A 328 27.23 -0.47 21.18
C ARG A 328 25.82 0.09 21.09
N TRP A 329 25.58 1.05 20.20
CA TRP A 329 24.23 1.62 19.98
C TRP A 329 23.24 0.55 19.57
N SER A 330 23.53 -0.19 18.49
CA SER A 330 22.66 -1.26 18.01
C SER A 330 22.50 -2.40 19.02
N GLY A 331 23.57 -2.82 19.72
CA GLY A 331 23.46 -3.80 20.80
C GLY A 331 22.56 -3.36 21.95
N ALA A 332 22.65 -2.08 22.36
CA ALA A 332 21.79 -1.48 23.36
C ALA A 332 20.33 -1.36 22.87
N MET A 333 20.11 -1.04 21.59
CA MET A 333 18.78 -0.93 20.99
C MET A 333 18.11 -2.29 20.80
N ASN A 334 18.90 -3.34 20.52
CA ASN A 334 18.40 -4.73 20.53
C ASN A 334 17.96 -5.15 21.94
N SER A 335 18.70 -4.73 22.97
CA SER A 335 18.28 -4.96 24.36
C SER A 335 17.01 -4.21 24.72
N PHE A 336 16.83 -2.97 24.26
CA PHE A 336 15.56 -2.23 24.41
C PHE A 336 14.42 -2.97 23.72
N ALA A 337 14.48 -3.11 22.39
CA ALA A 337 13.40 -3.70 21.60
C ALA A 337 13.01 -5.10 22.12
N GLY A 338 13.98 -5.97 22.42
CA GLY A 338 13.70 -7.32 22.95
C GLY A 338 13.05 -7.32 24.34
N ALA A 339 13.47 -6.42 25.24
CA ALA A 339 12.86 -6.29 26.56
C ALA A 339 11.44 -5.69 26.49
N ILE A 340 11.22 -4.71 25.61
CA ILE A 340 9.90 -4.12 25.38
C ILE A 340 8.95 -5.15 24.76
N THR A 341 9.38 -5.93 23.76
CA THR A 341 8.58 -7.05 23.21
C THR A 341 8.14 -8.00 24.31
N ALA A 342 9.09 -8.50 25.11
CA ALA A 342 8.79 -9.47 26.18
C ALA A 342 7.80 -8.91 27.21
N GLY A 343 7.91 -7.62 27.54
CA GLY A 343 6.97 -6.95 28.44
C GLY A 343 5.57 -6.76 27.86
N LEU A 344 5.47 -6.29 26.61
CA LEU A 344 4.19 -6.09 25.92
C LEU A 344 3.48 -7.42 25.64
N HIS A 345 4.21 -8.47 25.24
CA HIS A 345 3.67 -9.83 25.11
C HIS A 345 3.10 -10.32 26.45
N GLY A 346 3.73 -9.98 27.57
CA GLY A 346 3.21 -10.23 28.93
C GLY A 346 1.91 -9.48 29.27
N TYR A 347 1.53 -8.47 28.49
CA TYR A 347 0.25 -7.77 28.57
C TYR A 347 -0.71 -8.09 27.41
N GLY A 348 -0.36 -9.05 26.54
CA GLY A 348 -1.16 -9.41 25.37
C GLY A 348 -1.13 -8.38 24.22
N GLN A 349 -0.05 -7.60 24.13
CA GLN A 349 0.15 -6.54 23.14
C GLN A 349 1.40 -6.79 22.31
N LYS A 350 1.39 -6.36 21.05
CA LYS A 350 2.51 -6.52 20.11
C LYS A 350 3.46 -5.33 20.10
N LEU A 351 4.68 -5.53 19.57
CA LEU A 351 5.63 -4.45 19.28
C LEU A 351 5.92 -4.33 17.78
N TRP A 352 5.75 -3.13 17.24
CA TRP A 352 6.24 -2.72 15.92
C TRP A 352 7.35 -1.69 16.12
N CYS A 353 8.55 -1.92 15.60
CA CYS A 353 9.70 -1.02 15.79
C CYS A 353 10.05 -0.26 14.50
N ASN A 354 10.00 1.08 14.50
CA ASN A 354 10.68 1.87 13.45
C ASN A 354 12.19 1.75 13.64
N ARG A 355 12.90 1.20 12.66
CA ARG A 355 14.25 0.67 12.88
C ARG A 355 15.27 1.09 11.83
N GLY A 356 14.87 1.09 10.55
CA GLY A 356 15.67 1.60 9.45
C GLY A 356 17.05 0.97 9.27
N ASP A 357 17.86 1.66 8.46
CA ASP A 357 19.28 1.44 8.23
C ASP A 357 19.70 0.08 7.66
N THR A 358 18.79 -0.74 7.11
CA THR A 358 19.16 -2.00 6.44
C THR A 358 19.96 -1.79 5.16
N ARG A 359 20.03 -0.56 4.64
CA ARG A 359 21.03 -0.13 3.62
C ARG A 359 22.49 -0.25 4.11
N PHE A 360 22.74 -0.06 5.42
CA PHE A 360 24.08 -0.10 6.01
C PHE A 360 24.42 -1.50 6.56
N ALA A 361 25.70 -1.88 6.47
CA ALA A 361 26.16 -3.20 6.95
C ALA A 361 25.89 -3.41 8.46
N GLY A 362 26.05 -2.35 9.27
CA GLY A 362 25.74 -2.38 10.70
C GLY A 362 24.25 -2.54 10.98
N GLY A 363 23.38 -1.78 10.29
CA GLY A 363 21.92 -1.85 10.46
C GLY A 363 21.37 -3.21 10.05
N SER A 364 21.75 -3.71 8.87
CA SER A 364 21.42 -5.06 8.39
C SER A 364 21.81 -6.16 9.39
N ALA A 365 23.03 -6.12 9.95
CA ALA A 365 23.45 -7.06 10.98
C ALA A 365 22.68 -6.90 12.30
N ALA A 366 22.37 -5.66 12.71
CA ALA A 366 21.59 -5.37 13.91
C ALA A 366 20.15 -5.88 13.80
N TRP A 367 19.53 -5.84 12.62
CA TRP A 367 18.23 -6.47 12.35
C TRP A 367 18.30 -7.98 12.52
N GLY A 368 19.24 -8.67 11.86
CA GLY A 368 19.39 -10.13 12.01
C GLY A 368 19.68 -10.56 13.45
N ASN A 369 20.47 -9.79 14.19
CA ASN A 369 20.73 -10.02 15.62
C ASN A 369 19.52 -9.75 16.53
N LEU A 370 18.52 -8.97 16.10
CA LEU A 370 17.29 -8.74 16.85
C LEU A 370 16.25 -9.81 16.53
N ASP A 371 16.10 -10.16 15.26
CA ASP A 371 15.25 -11.27 14.78
C ASP A 371 15.65 -12.61 15.40
N ALA A 372 16.95 -12.88 15.54
CA ALA A 372 17.48 -14.07 16.20
C ALA A 372 17.52 -14.00 17.75
N SER A 373 16.93 -12.96 18.37
CA SER A 373 16.87 -12.83 19.83
C SER A 373 15.81 -13.72 20.46
N ALA A 374 15.74 -13.74 21.81
CA ALA A 374 14.73 -14.50 22.54
C ALA A 374 13.31 -13.86 22.52
N SER A 375 13.17 -12.61 22.06
CA SER A 375 11.90 -11.88 21.99
C SER A 375 11.93 -10.83 20.88
N PRO A 376 12.04 -11.25 19.61
CA PRO A 376 12.05 -10.32 18.47
C PRO A 376 10.70 -9.60 18.35
N PRO A 377 10.66 -8.30 18.01
CA PRO A 377 9.41 -7.57 17.79
C PRO A 377 8.52 -8.24 16.74
N ASP A 378 7.20 -8.13 16.89
CA ASP A 378 6.23 -8.67 15.93
C ASP A 378 6.42 -8.10 14.52
N VAL A 379 6.86 -6.83 14.42
CA VAL A 379 7.21 -6.16 13.16
C VAL A 379 8.48 -5.29 13.30
N LEU A 380 9.37 -5.37 12.32
CA LEU A 380 10.51 -4.48 12.12
C LEU A 380 10.26 -3.61 10.87
N LEU A 381 10.45 -2.29 10.97
CA LEU A 381 10.20 -1.35 9.87
C LEU A 381 11.49 -0.70 9.35
N GLU A 382 11.66 -0.72 8.03
CA GLU A 382 12.53 0.20 7.29
C GLU A 382 11.69 1.36 6.75
N GLU A 383 11.70 2.49 7.45
CA GLU A 383 11.25 3.76 6.89
C GLU A 383 12.33 4.27 5.92
N GLY A 384 12.04 4.22 4.62
CA GLY A 384 13.00 4.54 3.56
C GLY A 384 13.66 3.33 2.91
N ALA A 385 12.85 2.31 2.60
CA ALA A 385 13.20 1.23 1.69
C ALA A 385 13.30 1.74 0.24
N PHE A 386 14.36 1.37 -0.47
CA PHE A 386 14.58 1.49 -1.93
C PHE A 386 14.64 2.92 -2.53
N ALA A 387 13.73 3.82 -2.17
CA ALA A 387 13.60 5.19 -2.65
C ALA A 387 13.06 6.11 -1.53
N VAL A 388 13.61 7.32 -1.40
CA VAL A 388 13.24 8.27 -0.33
C VAL A 388 13.04 9.71 -0.77
N MET A 389 12.18 10.42 -0.04
CA MET A 389 11.90 11.85 -0.21
C MET A 389 12.91 12.78 0.48
N TRP A 390 13.71 12.33 1.46
CA TRP A 390 14.56 13.24 2.25
C TRP A 390 15.91 13.61 1.58
N GLY A 391 16.03 13.35 0.27
CA GLY A 391 17.27 13.47 -0.48
C GLY A 391 17.33 14.63 -1.47
N VAL A 392 18.37 14.56 -2.32
CA VAL A 392 18.54 15.41 -3.50
C VAL A 392 17.52 15.05 -4.58
N GLY A 393 17.02 16.04 -5.31
CA GLY A 393 15.92 15.86 -6.28
C GLY A 393 14.57 15.71 -5.58
N ASP A 394 13.59 15.15 -6.30
CA ASP A 394 12.24 14.80 -5.81
C ASP A 394 12.18 13.33 -5.33
N VAL A 395 13.11 12.51 -5.81
CA VAL A 395 13.33 11.12 -5.42
C VAL A 395 14.84 10.89 -5.25
N GLN A 396 15.23 10.28 -4.13
CA GLN A 396 16.57 9.73 -3.98
C GLN A 396 16.52 8.20 -3.97
N PHE A 397 17.12 7.57 -4.98
CA PHE A 397 17.37 6.12 -4.98
C PHE A 397 18.75 5.82 -4.37
N TYR A 398 18.92 4.61 -3.85
CA TYR A 398 20.20 4.17 -3.27
C TYR A 398 21.16 3.61 -4.32
N GLN A 399 22.44 3.50 -3.97
CA GLN A 399 23.41 2.72 -4.75
C GLN A 399 23.03 1.24 -4.74
N GLU A 400 23.41 0.50 -5.80
CA GLU A 400 23.10 -0.94 -5.94
C GLU A 400 23.48 -1.76 -4.70
N SER A 401 24.64 -1.48 -4.08
CA SER A 401 25.12 -2.16 -2.86
C SER A 401 24.20 -2.02 -1.65
N ASP A 402 23.45 -0.92 -1.60
CA ASP A 402 22.73 -0.45 -0.44
C ASP A 402 21.26 -0.84 -0.57
N TRP A 403 20.68 -0.62 -1.76
CA TRP A 403 19.41 -1.22 -2.19
C TRP A 403 19.45 -2.74 -2.03
N LYS A 404 20.51 -3.41 -2.52
CA LYS A 404 20.63 -4.87 -2.43
C LYS A 404 20.67 -5.33 -0.97
N ARG A 405 21.24 -4.53 -0.05
CA ARG A 405 21.26 -4.87 1.38
C ARG A 405 19.89 -4.79 2.03
N GLN A 406 19.04 -3.84 1.63
CA GLN A 406 17.63 -3.80 2.05
C GLN A 406 16.88 -5.05 1.56
N VAL A 407 17.06 -5.43 0.28
CA VAL A 407 16.52 -6.67 -0.32
C VAL A 407 17.00 -7.93 0.40
N ASP A 408 18.31 -8.05 0.63
CA ASP A 408 18.93 -9.19 1.32
C ASP A 408 18.43 -9.32 2.76
N THR A 409 18.34 -8.21 3.49
CA THR A 409 17.93 -8.20 4.91
C THR A 409 16.48 -8.63 5.05
N MET A 410 15.58 -8.07 4.24
CA MET A 410 14.18 -8.48 4.17
C MET A 410 14.01 -9.95 3.82
N ALA A 411 14.82 -10.47 2.89
CA ALA A 411 14.84 -11.89 2.55
C ALA A 411 15.43 -12.78 3.66
N ALA A 412 16.09 -12.21 4.69
CA ALA A 412 16.78 -12.95 5.77
C ALA A 412 16.00 -13.05 7.09
N ILE A 413 15.14 -12.08 7.44
CA ILE A 413 14.33 -12.09 8.70
C ILE A 413 13.37 -13.28 8.74
N ARG A 414 13.19 -13.92 9.92
CA ARG A 414 12.40 -15.16 10.08
C ARG A 414 11.34 -15.13 11.18
N ASN A 415 11.57 -14.42 12.28
CA ASN A 415 10.77 -14.46 13.49
C ASN A 415 9.92 -13.19 13.66
N SER A 416 10.45 -12.04 13.24
CA SER A 416 9.69 -10.80 13.04
C SER A 416 8.98 -10.77 11.69
N SER A 417 7.96 -9.92 11.57
CA SER A 417 7.51 -9.39 10.27
C SER A 417 8.40 -8.25 9.80
N VAL A 418 8.40 -7.95 8.50
CA VAL A 418 9.18 -6.86 7.88
C VAL A 418 8.26 -5.89 7.16
N ALA A 419 8.21 -4.65 7.65
CA ALA A 419 7.53 -3.54 7.00
C ALA A 419 8.52 -2.69 6.20
N MET A 420 8.15 -2.31 4.98
CA MET A 420 8.94 -1.49 4.06
C MET A 420 8.12 -0.29 3.58
N ILE A 421 8.61 0.93 3.82
CA ILE A 421 8.01 2.16 3.25
C ILE A 421 9.00 2.81 2.28
N SER A 422 8.52 3.13 1.08
CA SER A 422 9.25 3.92 0.08
C SER A 422 8.53 5.24 -0.18
N HIS A 423 9.27 6.32 -0.44
CA HIS A 423 8.73 7.69 -0.50
C HIS A 423 9.19 8.47 -1.73
N THR A 424 8.37 9.43 -2.17
CA THR A 424 8.73 10.45 -3.16
C THR A 424 8.11 11.80 -2.78
N LYS A 425 8.79 12.92 -3.06
CA LYS A 425 8.19 14.27 -2.93
C LYS A 425 7.05 14.50 -3.94
N LEU A 426 6.97 13.67 -4.98
CA LEU A 426 5.97 13.77 -6.03
C LEU A 426 4.59 13.33 -5.52
N SER A 427 3.57 14.12 -5.83
CA SER A 427 2.18 13.66 -5.74
C SER A 427 1.85 12.73 -6.89
N GLU A 428 0.73 12.01 -6.75
CA GLU A 428 0.17 11.13 -7.78
C GLU A 428 0.08 11.81 -9.16
N GLY A 429 0.57 11.12 -10.20
CA GLY A 429 0.62 11.65 -11.57
C GLY A 429 1.69 12.71 -11.86
N GLN A 430 2.51 13.13 -10.88
CA GLN A 430 3.58 14.11 -11.11
C GLN A 430 4.88 13.48 -11.64
N ALA A 431 5.73 14.34 -12.19
CA ALA A 431 7.10 14.05 -12.60
C ALA A 431 8.05 15.12 -12.05
N GLY A 432 9.30 14.74 -11.83
CA GLY A 432 10.37 15.58 -11.30
C GLY A 432 11.74 15.00 -11.62
N THR A 433 12.69 15.14 -10.69
CA THR A 433 14.09 14.74 -10.85
C THR A 433 14.56 13.74 -9.81
N ASP A 434 15.43 12.81 -10.19
CA ASP A 434 16.15 11.97 -9.23
C ASP A 434 17.44 12.63 -8.71
N ASN A 435 18.12 11.96 -7.77
CA ASN A 435 19.38 12.44 -7.19
C ASN A 435 20.60 12.41 -8.14
N TRP A 436 20.43 12.04 -9.42
CA TRP A 436 21.39 12.26 -10.52
C TRP A 436 20.86 13.25 -11.58
N GLY A 437 19.74 13.92 -11.30
CA GLY A 437 19.09 14.89 -12.20
C GLY A 437 18.39 14.25 -13.41
N GLN A 438 18.13 12.94 -13.40
CA GLN A 438 17.34 12.29 -14.44
C GLN A 438 15.85 12.53 -14.23
N PRO A 439 15.03 12.62 -15.28
CA PRO A 439 13.58 12.67 -15.15
C PRO A 439 13.04 11.41 -14.48
N VAL A 440 12.18 11.57 -13.47
CA VAL A 440 11.53 10.47 -12.73
C VAL A 440 10.05 10.79 -12.54
N THR A 441 9.19 9.78 -12.53
CA THR A 441 7.75 9.94 -12.27
C THR A 441 7.32 9.31 -10.94
N PHE A 442 6.19 9.76 -10.42
CA PHE A 442 5.52 9.14 -9.28
C PHE A 442 5.34 7.62 -9.51
N TRP A 443 4.75 7.24 -10.65
CA TRP A 443 4.47 5.85 -10.98
C TRP A 443 5.73 5.01 -11.20
N GLN A 444 6.80 5.56 -11.80
CA GLN A 444 8.09 4.87 -11.88
C GLN A 444 8.64 4.57 -10.48
N THR A 445 8.54 5.53 -9.56
CA THR A 445 9.07 5.38 -8.20
C THR A 445 8.29 4.34 -7.40
N LEU A 446 6.96 4.34 -7.52
CA LEU A 446 6.09 3.30 -6.95
C LEU A 446 6.43 1.93 -7.53
N TRP A 447 6.53 1.82 -8.85
CA TRP A 447 6.75 0.56 -9.56
C TRP A 447 8.13 -0.04 -9.27
N TYR A 448 9.18 0.78 -9.21
CA TYR A 448 10.51 0.40 -8.75
C TYR A 448 10.51 -0.13 -7.32
N SER A 449 9.84 0.60 -6.42
CA SER A 449 9.78 0.26 -4.99
C SER A 449 9.01 -1.04 -4.76
N LEU A 450 7.87 -1.21 -5.43
CA LEU A 450 7.06 -2.43 -5.37
C LEU A 450 7.79 -3.61 -6.02
N GLY A 451 8.46 -3.42 -7.16
CA GLY A 451 9.30 -4.45 -7.77
C GLY A 451 10.44 -4.89 -6.84
N SER A 452 11.06 -3.95 -6.14
CA SER A 452 12.11 -4.22 -5.14
C SER A 452 11.57 -5.00 -3.93
N PHE A 453 10.41 -4.61 -3.40
CA PHE A 453 9.70 -5.34 -2.35
C PHE A 453 9.38 -6.78 -2.79
N LEU A 454 8.79 -6.96 -3.99
CA LEU A 454 8.45 -8.28 -4.51
C LEU A 454 9.71 -9.14 -4.75
N LEU A 455 10.78 -8.57 -5.28
CA LEU A 455 12.07 -9.25 -5.47
C LEU A 455 12.68 -9.74 -4.15
N ALA A 456 12.42 -9.06 -3.04
CA ALA A 456 12.88 -9.45 -1.70
C ALA A 456 11.96 -10.50 -1.03
N LYS A 457 10.64 -10.28 -1.11
CA LYS A 457 9.53 -10.97 -0.42
C LYS A 457 9.76 -12.47 -0.19
N ASN A 458 9.61 -12.94 1.05
CA ASN A 458 9.68 -14.37 1.37
C ASN A 458 8.28 -14.97 1.56
N ASP A 459 7.79 -15.65 0.53
CA ASP A 459 6.45 -16.26 0.54
C ASP A 459 6.28 -17.41 1.54
N GLN A 460 7.37 -18.05 1.99
CA GLN A 460 7.32 -19.11 2.99
C GLN A 460 6.92 -18.60 4.38
N LEU A 461 7.13 -17.31 4.64
CA LEU A 461 6.87 -16.67 5.94
C LEU A 461 5.59 -15.83 5.92
N ARG A 462 5.21 -15.30 4.75
CA ARG A 462 4.06 -14.39 4.53
C ARG A 462 4.06 -13.16 5.48
N ASN A 463 5.25 -12.78 5.95
CA ASN A 463 5.50 -11.85 7.05
C ASN A 463 5.94 -10.45 6.58
N SER A 464 5.62 -10.04 5.35
CA SER A 464 6.17 -8.80 4.77
C SER A 464 5.09 -7.83 4.34
N TYR A 465 5.16 -6.58 4.81
CA TYR A 465 4.22 -5.50 4.49
C TYR A 465 4.89 -4.41 3.63
N PHE A 466 4.17 -3.89 2.65
CA PHE A 466 4.61 -2.76 1.81
C PHE A 466 3.72 -1.53 2.01
N MET A 467 4.32 -0.35 1.95
CA MET A 467 3.63 0.93 1.82
C MET A 467 4.43 1.83 0.86
N PHE A 468 3.71 2.64 0.09
CA PHE A 468 4.29 3.70 -0.72
C PHE A 468 3.65 5.04 -0.33
N ASN A 469 4.43 6.11 -0.28
CA ASN A 469 3.96 7.46 0.07
C ASN A 469 4.38 8.50 -0.97
N GLY A 470 3.48 9.42 -1.31
CA GLY A 470 3.68 10.51 -2.26
C GLY A 470 3.44 11.89 -1.64
N GLY A 471 4.37 12.80 -1.85
CA GLY A 471 4.40 14.07 -1.13
C GLY A 471 5.17 13.96 0.18
N SER A 472 4.80 14.76 1.18
CA SER A 472 5.59 14.95 2.41
C SER A 472 4.80 14.79 3.70
N GLY A 473 3.79 13.90 3.72
CA GLY A 473 2.89 13.74 4.87
C GLY A 473 2.37 12.32 5.05
N TYR A 474 2.07 11.97 6.29
CA TYR A 474 1.35 10.74 6.69
C TYR A 474 -0.13 11.04 6.97
N ASP A 475 -0.67 12.08 6.34
CA ASP A 475 -1.95 12.73 6.62
C ASP A 475 -3.12 12.24 5.74
N LYS A 476 -2.85 11.31 4.80
CA LYS A 476 -3.82 10.73 3.85
C LYS A 476 -3.85 9.19 3.93
N ILE A 477 -5.04 8.61 3.72
CA ILE A 477 -5.20 7.17 3.48
C ILE A 477 -4.73 6.86 2.05
N TRP A 478 -3.58 6.20 1.91
CA TRP A 478 -2.95 5.89 0.63
C TRP A 478 -3.27 4.48 0.14
N TRP A 479 -3.97 4.37 -0.99
CA TRP A 479 -4.21 3.09 -1.66
C TRP A 479 -3.93 3.18 -3.16
N TYR A 480 -3.42 2.10 -3.74
CA TYR A 480 -3.12 1.96 -5.16
C TYR A 480 -3.62 0.60 -5.66
N ASP A 481 -4.16 0.55 -6.87
CA ASP A 481 -4.78 -0.67 -7.43
C ASP A 481 -3.76 -1.82 -7.57
N GLU A 482 -2.46 -1.51 -7.67
CA GLU A 482 -1.35 -2.45 -7.65
C GLU A 482 -1.42 -3.45 -6.47
N TYR A 483 -1.94 -3.02 -5.31
CA TYR A 483 -2.04 -3.86 -4.10
C TYR A 483 -3.16 -4.92 -4.19
N ASP A 484 -4.21 -4.67 -4.97
CA ASP A 484 -5.31 -5.62 -5.23
C ASP A 484 -5.06 -6.46 -6.50
N MET A 485 -4.44 -5.87 -7.52
CA MET A 485 -4.43 -6.41 -8.90
C MET A 485 -3.23 -7.30 -9.22
N ILE A 486 -2.10 -7.16 -8.51
CA ILE A 486 -0.90 -7.98 -8.76
C ILE A 486 -0.97 -9.26 -7.93
N TYR A 487 -1.01 -10.42 -8.59
CA TYR A 487 -0.85 -11.73 -7.95
C TYR A 487 0.08 -12.60 -8.81
N LEU A 488 1.27 -12.93 -8.29
CA LEU A 488 2.24 -13.78 -9.00
C LEU A 488 2.33 -15.22 -8.45
N GLY A 489 1.66 -15.52 -7.34
CA GLY A 489 1.81 -16.79 -6.62
C GLY A 489 3.13 -16.87 -5.85
N GLY A 490 3.48 -18.05 -5.35
CA GLY A 490 4.71 -18.25 -4.58
C GLY A 490 6.00 -18.10 -5.41
N SER A 491 7.06 -17.60 -4.78
CA SER A 491 8.42 -17.62 -5.35
C SER A 491 8.91 -19.03 -5.64
N VAL A 492 9.37 -19.31 -6.86
CA VAL A 492 9.90 -20.62 -7.27
C VAL A 492 11.31 -20.87 -6.72
N GLY A 493 12.03 -19.81 -6.36
CA GLY A 493 13.38 -19.89 -5.80
C GLY A 493 13.91 -18.51 -5.35
N PRO A 494 15.22 -18.42 -5.02
CA PRO A 494 15.87 -17.14 -4.78
C PRO A 494 15.84 -16.26 -6.05
N TYR A 495 16.12 -14.96 -5.88
CA TYR A 495 16.37 -14.11 -7.04
C TYR A 495 17.72 -14.50 -7.70
N ALA A 496 17.83 -14.26 -9.01
CA ALA A 496 19.05 -14.36 -9.80
C ALA A 496 19.49 -12.97 -10.29
N VAL A 497 20.73 -12.88 -10.80
CA VAL A 497 21.30 -11.63 -11.34
C VAL A 497 21.84 -11.90 -12.74
N THR A 498 21.47 -11.05 -13.70
CA THR A 498 21.96 -11.08 -15.07
C THR A 498 22.73 -9.78 -15.34
N PRO A 499 24.08 -9.83 -15.43
CA PRO A 499 24.86 -8.71 -15.94
C PRO A 499 24.58 -8.49 -17.43
N ILE A 500 24.34 -7.24 -17.83
CA ILE A 500 24.07 -6.84 -19.20
C ILE A 500 24.94 -5.63 -19.54
N ASP A 501 25.71 -5.72 -20.63
CA ASP A 501 26.49 -4.59 -21.14
C ASP A 501 25.57 -3.57 -21.81
N THR A 502 25.49 -2.36 -21.24
CA THR A 502 24.75 -1.23 -21.83
C THR A 502 25.70 -0.22 -22.47
N SER A 503 25.15 0.72 -23.25
CA SER A 503 25.91 1.90 -23.73
C SER A 503 26.51 2.77 -22.62
N SER A 504 25.99 2.66 -21.40
CA SER A 504 26.44 3.37 -20.20
C SER A 504 27.33 2.50 -19.29
N GLY A 505 27.65 1.27 -19.71
CA GLY A 505 28.48 0.31 -18.98
C GLY A 505 27.72 -0.94 -18.50
N PRO A 506 28.44 -1.90 -17.89
CA PRO A 506 27.85 -3.11 -17.31
C PRO A 506 26.78 -2.77 -16.27
N THR A 507 25.66 -3.47 -16.32
CA THR A 507 24.47 -3.19 -15.50
C THR A 507 23.86 -4.50 -15.01
N ASN A 508 23.66 -4.64 -13.70
CA ASN A 508 23.07 -5.84 -13.11
C ASN A 508 21.54 -5.74 -13.09
N VAL A 509 20.86 -6.60 -13.84
CA VAL A 509 19.40 -6.78 -13.71
C VAL A 509 19.13 -7.94 -12.76
N TYR A 510 18.46 -7.63 -11.66
CA TYR A 510 18.04 -8.60 -10.65
C TYR A 510 16.65 -9.13 -11.01
N TRP A 511 16.40 -10.43 -10.85
CA TRP A 511 15.09 -10.98 -11.17
C TRP A 511 14.72 -12.21 -10.36
N ARG A 512 13.42 -12.42 -10.13
CA ARG A 512 12.88 -13.60 -9.43
C ARG A 512 11.73 -14.22 -10.21
N GLU A 513 11.70 -15.54 -10.23
CA GLU A 513 10.59 -16.33 -10.77
C GLU A 513 9.55 -16.65 -9.69
N PHE A 514 8.29 -16.52 -10.06
CA PHE A 514 7.11 -16.89 -9.28
C PHE A 514 6.25 -17.88 -10.07
N GLU A 515 5.32 -18.57 -9.41
CA GLU A 515 4.41 -19.55 -10.04
C GLU A 515 3.76 -19.03 -11.33
N LYS A 516 3.22 -17.81 -11.28
CA LYS A 516 2.46 -17.14 -12.36
C LYS A 516 3.20 -15.98 -13.01
N GLY A 517 4.50 -15.79 -12.76
CA GLY A 517 5.22 -14.67 -13.36
C GLY A 517 6.70 -14.54 -13.05
N TYR A 518 7.24 -13.38 -13.37
CA TYR A 518 8.59 -12.94 -13.06
C TYR A 518 8.57 -11.47 -12.63
N VAL A 519 9.48 -11.09 -11.73
CA VAL A 519 9.78 -9.69 -11.42
C VAL A 519 11.23 -9.41 -11.78
N TYR A 520 11.47 -8.33 -12.52
CA TYR A 520 12.79 -7.80 -12.85
C TYR A 520 12.95 -6.42 -12.20
N VAL A 521 14.14 -6.11 -11.69
CA VAL A 521 14.49 -4.80 -11.11
C VAL A 521 15.87 -4.36 -11.62
N ASN A 522 15.96 -3.09 -11.99
CA ASN A 522 17.22 -2.40 -12.30
C ASN A 522 17.48 -1.33 -11.22
N PRO A 523 18.36 -1.60 -10.24
CA PRO A 523 18.69 -0.68 -9.15
C PRO A 523 19.81 0.32 -9.50
N THR A 524 20.07 0.53 -10.80
CA THR A 524 21.15 1.39 -11.29
C THR A 524 20.57 2.55 -12.10
N PRO A 525 21.32 3.65 -12.33
CA PRO A 525 20.91 4.71 -13.25
C PRO A 525 21.00 4.34 -14.74
N ASN A 526 21.54 3.15 -15.09
CA ASN A 526 21.79 2.78 -16.48
C ASN A 526 20.54 2.19 -17.14
N ASN A 527 20.18 2.67 -18.34
CA ASN A 527 19.06 2.12 -19.10
C ASN A 527 19.43 0.81 -19.82
N VAL A 528 18.67 -0.26 -19.58
CA VAL A 528 18.83 -1.55 -20.26
C VAL A 528 17.85 -1.64 -21.43
N ALA A 529 18.39 -1.65 -22.64
CA ALA A 529 17.60 -1.62 -23.89
C ALA A 529 16.86 -2.95 -24.19
N SER A 530 17.30 -4.07 -23.62
CA SER A 530 16.63 -5.36 -23.75
C SER A 530 17.06 -6.33 -22.64
N VAL A 531 16.08 -6.84 -21.89
CA VAL A 531 16.22 -7.99 -20.98
C VAL A 531 15.48 -9.16 -21.62
N THR A 532 16.22 -10.15 -22.12
CA THR A 532 15.65 -11.36 -22.72
C THR A 532 14.94 -12.21 -21.67
N LEU A 533 13.70 -12.62 -21.94
CA LEU A 533 12.90 -13.44 -21.03
C LEU A 533 13.20 -14.94 -21.21
N PRO A 534 12.98 -15.78 -20.17
CA PRO A 534 13.17 -17.23 -20.22
C PRO A 534 12.40 -17.90 -21.36
N GLN A 535 12.88 -19.06 -21.84
CA GLN A 535 12.27 -19.76 -22.97
C GLN A 535 10.78 -20.12 -22.75
N ALA A 536 10.36 -20.30 -21.50
CA ALA A 536 8.95 -20.48 -21.13
C ALA A 536 8.04 -19.33 -21.60
N CYS A 537 8.56 -18.09 -21.64
CA CYS A 537 7.82 -16.92 -22.12
C CYS A 537 7.58 -16.93 -23.64
N GLN A 538 8.26 -17.79 -24.39
CA GLN A 538 8.09 -17.96 -25.83
C GLN A 538 7.15 -19.13 -26.17
N ALA A 539 6.54 -19.77 -25.17
CA ALA A 539 5.66 -20.91 -25.36
C ALA A 539 4.36 -20.52 -26.08
N THR A 540 3.80 -21.47 -26.84
CA THR A 540 2.46 -21.38 -27.42
C THR A 540 1.59 -22.51 -26.86
N PRO A 541 0.28 -22.28 -26.61
CA PRO A 541 -0.49 -21.06 -26.87
C PRO A 541 -0.30 -19.93 -25.84
N ASN A 542 0.53 -20.12 -24.80
CA ASN A 542 0.61 -19.24 -23.63
C ASN A 542 1.95 -18.46 -23.53
N PRO A 543 2.15 -17.37 -24.30
CA PRO A 543 3.33 -16.52 -24.17
C PRO A 543 3.23 -15.59 -22.96
N CYS A 544 4.38 -15.15 -22.43
CA CYS A 544 4.41 -14.15 -21.36
C CYS A 544 3.94 -12.76 -21.83
N ARG A 545 3.47 -11.94 -20.89
CA ARG A 545 2.92 -10.61 -21.14
C ARG A 545 3.38 -9.62 -20.06
N GLN A 546 3.72 -8.39 -20.44
CA GLN A 546 4.19 -7.38 -19.50
C GLN A 546 3.02 -6.61 -18.86
N LEU A 547 2.98 -6.60 -17.54
CA LEU A 547 2.09 -5.77 -16.74
C LEU A 547 2.75 -4.41 -16.48
N THR A 548 1.96 -3.34 -16.53
CA THR A 548 2.35 -1.96 -16.19
C THR A 548 1.19 -1.28 -15.46
N HIS A 549 1.43 -0.12 -14.84
CA HIS A 549 0.38 0.73 -14.27
C HIS A 549 -0.76 0.98 -15.29
N ASP A 550 -0.42 1.51 -16.48
CA ASP A 550 -1.38 1.88 -17.53
C ASP A 550 -2.25 0.71 -18.03
N ASN A 551 -1.75 -0.53 -17.91
CA ASN A 551 -2.44 -1.72 -18.40
C ASN A 551 -2.98 -2.65 -17.28
N LEU A 552 -2.80 -2.27 -16.01
CA LEU A 552 -3.11 -3.08 -14.82
C LEU A 552 -4.56 -3.59 -14.78
N LEU A 553 -5.51 -2.74 -15.19
CA LEU A 553 -6.95 -3.04 -15.23
C LEU A 553 -7.39 -3.78 -16.52
N SER A 554 -6.46 -4.04 -17.45
CA SER A 554 -6.77 -4.71 -18.72
C SER A 554 -6.77 -6.24 -18.55
N PRO A 555 -7.64 -6.96 -19.27
CA PRO A 555 -7.58 -8.42 -19.30
C PRO A 555 -6.20 -8.92 -19.77
N PRO A 556 -5.54 -9.85 -19.04
CA PRO A 556 -4.21 -10.35 -19.42
C PRO A 556 -4.15 -10.94 -20.84
N SER A 557 -5.24 -11.50 -21.34
CA SER A 557 -5.40 -12.01 -22.72
C SER A 557 -5.20 -10.97 -23.83
N ASP A 558 -5.25 -9.68 -23.50
CA ASP A 558 -5.23 -8.53 -24.42
C ASP A 558 -3.88 -7.81 -24.42
N LEU A 559 -3.07 -8.00 -23.38
CA LEU A 559 -1.71 -7.46 -23.29
C LEU A 559 -0.81 -8.09 -24.38
N PRO A 560 0.10 -7.34 -25.02
CA PRO A 560 0.98 -7.88 -26.05
C PRO A 560 1.89 -8.97 -25.48
N ALA A 561 2.14 -10.01 -26.29
CA ALA A 561 3.12 -11.04 -25.98
C ALA A 561 4.55 -10.48 -26.01
N VAL A 562 5.35 -10.79 -25.00
CA VAL A 562 6.74 -10.32 -24.87
C VAL A 562 7.73 -11.48 -24.76
N THR A 563 8.85 -11.34 -25.46
CA THR A 563 10.01 -12.25 -25.40
C THR A 563 11.26 -11.57 -24.83
N ALA A 564 11.24 -10.24 -24.75
CA ALA A 564 12.19 -9.39 -24.06
C ALA A 564 11.46 -8.12 -23.60
N VAL A 565 12.02 -7.40 -22.63
CA VAL A 565 11.49 -6.10 -22.16
C VAL A 565 12.57 -5.03 -22.07
N THR A 566 12.22 -3.77 -22.29
CA THR A 566 13.05 -2.62 -21.91
C THR A 566 12.97 -2.42 -20.39
N LEU A 567 14.06 -1.98 -19.77
CA LEU A 567 14.10 -1.70 -18.34
C LEU A 567 14.99 -0.47 -18.08
N SER A 568 14.36 0.67 -17.81
CA SER A 568 15.09 1.92 -17.53
C SER A 568 15.88 1.82 -16.23
N GLY A 569 16.76 2.80 -16.00
CA GLY A 569 17.36 3.00 -14.68
C GLY A 569 16.29 3.23 -13.61
N HIS A 570 16.56 2.76 -12.39
CA HIS A 570 15.67 2.82 -11.22
C HIS A 570 14.21 2.47 -11.55
N ASN A 571 13.99 1.25 -12.04
CA ASN A 571 12.68 0.77 -12.48
C ASN A 571 12.55 -0.76 -12.36
N ALA A 572 11.33 -1.27 -12.50
CA ALA A 572 11.00 -2.69 -12.47
C ALA A 572 10.12 -3.12 -13.66
N ALA A 573 10.09 -4.41 -13.96
CA ALA A 573 9.14 -4.99 -14.90
C ALA A 573 8.49 -6.24 -14.29
N ILE A 574 7.16 -6.32 -14.38
CA ILE A 574 6.36 -7.46 -13.92
C ILE A 574 5.85 -8.20 -15.15
N ILE A 575 6.16 -9.49 -15.23
CA ILE A 575 5.87 -10.34 -16.38
C ILE A 575 4.92 -11.45 -15.93
N LEU A 576 3.76 -11.56 -16.57
CA LEU A 576 2.79 -12.62 -16.32
C LEU A 576 3.11 -13.84 -17.18
N LYS A 577 3.00 -15.02 -16.58
CA LYS A 577 2.84 -16.32 -17.27
C LYS A 577 1.33 -16.54 -17.51
N MET A 578 0.98 -17.11 -18.66
CA MET A 578 -0.40 -17.30 -19.12
C MET A 578 -0.85 -18.76 -19.07
#